data_AF-A0A738CQA2-F1
#
_entry.id   AF-A0A738CQA2-F1
#
_cell.length_a   1.000
_cell.length_b   1.000
_cell.length_c   1.000
_cell.angle_alpha   90.00
_cell.angle_beta   90.00
_cell.angle_gamma   90.00
#
_symmetry.space_group_name_H-M   'P 1'
#
loop_
_entity.id
_entity.type
_entity.pdbx_description
1 polymer ?
#
loop_
_entity_poly.entity_id
_entity_poly.type
_entity_poly.pdbx_seq_one_letter_code
_entity_poly.pdbx_strand_id
1 'polypeptide(L)'
;MFGNKTIDAWTVFATFVNGRYPDHNSGNSAAFYLGQVAGGIGMMNQWKDDIAKLRTSKRYMRKLCNGGLHSEGAYIRMNNNAATYFIVE
;
A
#
# COMPACT_ATOMS: atom_id res chain seq x y z
N MET A 1 -4.67 2.82 7.26
CA MET A 1 -3.35 3.48 7.33
C MET A 1 -3.40 4.94 6.86
N PHE A 2 -3.75 5.18 5.59
CA PHE A 2 -3.91 6.55 5.07
C PHE A 2 -4.89 7.39 5.93
N GLY A 3 -4.54 8.63 6.21
CA GLY A 3 -5.27 9.54 7.10
C GLY A 3 -4.82 9.48 8.57
N ASN A 4 -4.17 8.40 9.01
CA ASN A 4 -3.66 8.30 10.38
C ASN A 4 -2.32 9.04 10.51
N LYS A 5 -2.30 10.15 11.25
CA LYS A 5 -1.11 11.00 11.46
C LYS A 5 -0.17 10.52 12.56
N THR A 6 -0.50 9.46 13.28
CA THR A 6 0.30 8.93 14.40
C THR A 6 1.18 7.74 14.00
N ILE A 7 1.24 7.39 12.71
CA ILE A 7 2.05 6.27 12.23
C ILE A 7 3.51 6.72 12.16
N ASP A 8 4.40 5.98 12.81
CA ASP A 8 5.83 6.22 12.78
C ASP A 8 6.47 5.74 11.48
N ALA A 9 7.49 6.47 11.02
CA ALA A 9 8.33 6.03 9.92
C ALA A 9 8.89 4.63 10.21
N TRP A 10 9.06 3.83 9.16
CA TRP A 10 9.48 2.42 9.17
C TRP A 10 8.44 1.42 9.69
N THR A 11 7.23 1.86 10.04
CA THR A 11 6.10 0.93 10.29
C THR A 11 5.90 0.02 9.08
N VAL A 12 5.80 -1.28 9.34
CA VAL A 12 5.50 -2.30 8.32
C VAL A 12 4.01 -2.26 8.02
N PHE A 13 3.67 -2.26 6.74
CA PHE A 13 2.30 -2.21 6.30
C PHE A 13 2.12 -3.00 5.00
N ALA A 14 0.92 -3.53 4.79
CA ALA A 14 0.62 -4.40 3.67
C ALA A 14 -0.82 -4.19 3.15
N THR A 15 -1.07 -4.66 1.93
CA THR A 15 -2.43 -4.72 1.39
C THR A 15 -3.25 -5.76 2.15
N PHE A 16 -4.47 -5.44 2.58
CA PHE A 16 -5.41 -6.41 3.13
C PHE A 16 -6.75 -6.45 2.38
N VAL A 17 -7.32 -7.65 2.32
CA VAL A 17 -8.69 -7.93 1.87
C VAL A 17 -9.37 -8.71 3.00
N ASN A 18 -10.53 -8.23 3.46
CA ASN A 18 -11.27 -8.83 4.57
C ASN A 18 -10.41 -9.12 5.82
N GLY A 19 -9.50 -8.19 6.15
CA GLY A 19 -8.63 -8.27 7.33
C GLY A 19 -7.44 -9.21 7.21
N ARG A 20 -7.14 -9.76 6.03
CA ARG A 20 -6.01 -10.69 5.81
C ARG A 20 -5.16 -10.26 4.63
N TYR A 21 -3.88 -10.65 4.66
CA TYR A 21 -3.01 -10.52 3.49
C TYR A 21 -3.52 -11.46 2.39
N PRO A 22 -3.86 -10.93 1.20
CA PRO A 22 -4.41 -11.76 0.14
C PRO A 22 -3.31 -12.60 -0.51
N ASP A 23 -3.54 -13.91 -0.58
CA ASP A 23 -2.71 -14.86 -1.32
C ASP A 23 -3.11 -14.88 -2.81
N HIS A 24 -2.93 -13.73 -3.46
CA HIS A 24 -3.20 -13.58 -4.89
C HIS A 24 -1.89 -13.60 -5.68
N ASN A 25 -1.96 -14.09 -6.92
CA ASN A 25 -0.84 -14.02 -7.87
C ASN A 25 -0.43 -12.58 -8.26
N SER A 26 -1.26 -11.57 -7.93
CA SER A 26 -0.94 -10.17 -8.19
C SER A 26 -1.75 -9.23 -7.29
N GLY A 27 -1.27 -7.97 -7.17
CA GLY A 27 -2.00 -6.91 -6.47
C GLY A 27 -1.75 -6.85 -4.96
N ASN A 28 -1.22 -7.92 -4.36
CA ASN A 28 -0.71 -7.93 -3.00
C ASN A 28 0.65 -7.22 -2.91
N SER A 29 0.90 -6.52 -1.80
CA SER A 29 2.16 -5.82 -1.58
C SER A 29 2.38 -5.53 -0.10
N ALA A 30 3.65 -5.51 0.32
CA ALA A 30 4.10 -5.05 1.63
C ALA A 30 5.24 -4.05 1.47
N ALA A 31 5.34 -3.11 2.40
CA ALA A 31 6.29 -1.99 2.33
C ALA A 31 6.59 -1.42 3.72
N PHE A 32 7.64 -0.58 3.79
CA PHE A 32 7.93 0.26 4.94
C PHE A 32 7.38 1.66 4.74
N TYR A 33 6.69 2.20 5.75
CA TYR A 33 6.11 3.54 5.70
C TYR A 33 7.19 4.60 5.84
N LEU A 34 7.10 5.67 5.05
CA LEU A 34 8.03 6.81 5.16
C LEU A 34 7.34 8.11 5.57
N GLY A 35 6.01 8.18 5.48
CA GLY A 35 5.24 9.40 5.68
C GLY A 35 4.03 9.48 4.75
N GLN A 36 3.17 10.47 4.95
CA GLN A 36 2.03 10.73 4.07
C GLN A 36 1.71 12.21 3.96
N VAL A 37 1.06 12.57 2.86
CA VAL A 37 0.49 13.89 2.60
C VAL A 37 -0.96 13.72 2.15
N ALA A 38 -1.70 14.81 1.97
CA ALA A 38 -3.13 14.76 1.60
C ALA A 38 -3.43 13.94 0.33
N GLY A 39 -2.46 13.77 -0.57
CA GLY A 39 -2.63 13.01 -1.81
C GLY A 39 -2.23 11.53 -1.76
N GLY A 40 -1.60 11.05 -0.68
CA GLY A 40 -1.02 9.70 -0.69
C GLY A 40 0.09 9.45 0.32
N ILE A 41 0.73 8.29 0.17
CA ILE A 41 1.71 7.71 1.11
C ILE A 41 3.07 7.60 0.43
N GLY A 42 4.13 8.01 1.13
CA GLY A 42 5.50 7.66 0.80
C GLY A 42 5.87 6.32 1.41
N MET A 43 6.47 5.44 0.63
CA MET A 43 6.86 4.10 1.08
C MET A 43 8.20 3.66 0.49
N MET A 44 8.82 2.67 1.13
CA MET A 44 9.99 1.95 0.63
C MET A 44 9.60 0.50 0.36
N ASN A 45 9.83 0.01 -0.86
CA ASN A 45 9.51 -1.38 -1.24
C ASN A 45 10.40 -1.90 -2.37
N GLN A 46 10.22 -3.18 -2.70
CA GLN A 46 10.76 -3.88 -3.87
C GLN A 46 9.69 -4.85 -4.43
N TRP A 47 9.80 -5.21 -5.71
CA TRP A 47 9.04 -6.31 -6.32
C TRP A 47 9.89 -6.98 -7.41
N LYS A 48 9.48 -8.17 -7.86
CA LYS A 48 10.18 -8.92 -8.92
C LYS A 48 9.97 -8.27 -10.28
N ASP A 49 10.84 -7.32 -10.61
CA ASP A 49 10.96 -6.71 -11.92
C ASP A 49 12.33 -6.02 -11.97
N ASP A 50 13.32 -6.67 -12.57
CA ASP A 50 14.69 -6.16 -12.57
C ASP A 50 14.90 -4.98 -13.52
N ILE A 51 13.89 -4.65 -14.34
CA ILE A 51 13.90 -3.49 -15.24
C ILE A 51 13.29 -2.29 -14.51
N ALA A 52 12.08 -2.43 -13.97
CA ALA A 52 11.37 -1.33 -13.32
C ALA A 52 11.76 -1.12 -11.84
N LYS A 53 12.32 -2.15 -11.19
CA LYS A 53 12.58 -2.17 -9.74
C LYS A 53 13.83 -2.98 -9.38
N LEU A 54 14.93 -2.68 -10.05
CA LEU A 54 16.24 -3.28 -9.79
C LEU A 54 16.71 -3.20 -8.33
N ARG A 55 16.26 -2.18 -7.59
CA ARG A 55 16.65 -1.94 -6.19
C ARG A 55 15.45 -1.58 -5.34
N THR A 56 15.54 -1.88 -4.05
CA THR A 56 14.69 -1.28 -3.03
C THR A 56 14.78 0.24 -3.12
N SER A 57 13.64 0.90 -3.29
CA SER A 57 13.61 2.34 -3.51
C SER A 57 12.29 2.95 -3.05
N LYS A 58 12.35 4.26 -2.79
CA LYS A 58 11.19 5.04 -2.38
C LYS A 58 10.18 5.12 -3.52
N ARG A 59 8.90 5.08 -3.19
CA ARG A 59 7.80 5.28 -4.13
C ARG A 59 6.66 6.03 -3.45
N TYR A 60 5.96 6.85 -4.22
CA TYR A 60 4.73 7.50 -3.81
C TYR A 60 3.50 6.71 -4.28
N MET A 61 2.61 6.40 -3.34
CA MET A 61 1.32 5.76 -3.61
C MET A 61 0.20 6.77 -3.47
N ARG A 62 -0.53 7.00 -4.55
CA ARG A 62 -1.65 7.93 -4.55
C ARG A 62 -2.87 7.33 -3.85
N LYS A 63 -3.61 8.18 -3.15
CA LYS A 63 -5.03 7.93 -2.86
C LYS A 63 -5.80 8.09 -4.17
N LEU A 64 -6.54 7.07 -4.59
CA LEU A 64 -7.35 7.15 -5.81
C LEU A 64 -8.73 7.78 -5.52
N CYS A 65 -9.24 8.60 -6.43
CA CYS A 65 -10.64 9.01 -6.41
C CYS A 65 -11.52 7.75 -6.55
N ASN A 66 -12.54 7.61 -5.71
CA ASN A 66 -13.36 6.40 -5.59
C ASN A 66 -12.55 5.12 -5.33
N GLY A 67 -11.37 5.23 -4.73
CA GLY A 67 -10.50 4.10 -4.39
C GLY A 67 -10.80 3.42 -3.05
N GLY A 68 -11.94 3.73 -2.43
CA GLY A 68 -12.34 3.13 -1.14
C GLY A 68 -12.63 1.63 -1.25
N LEU A 69 -13.03 1.02 -0.14
CA LEU A 69 -13.50 -0.37 -0.11
C LEU A 69 -14.81 -0.48 -0.88
N HIS A 70 -14.89 -1.39 -1.85
CA HIS A 70 -16.13 -1.72 -2.54
C HIS A 70 -16.93 -2.74 -1.73
N SER A 71 -18.23 -2.84 -1.99
CA SER A 71 -19.17 -3.73 -1.29
C SER A 71 -18.74 -5.20 -1.24
N GLU A 72 -17.96 -5.65 -2.23
CA GLU A 72 -17.47 -7.04 -2.32
C GLU A 72 -16.14 -7.28 -1.58
N GLY A 73 -15.66 -6.31 -0.79
CA GLY A 73 -14.36 -6.42 -0.12
C GLY A 73 -13.17 -6.06 -1.03
N ALA A 74 -13.44 -5.66 -2.27
CA ALA A 74 -12.44 -5.37 -3.28
C ALA A 74 -12.02 -3.88 -3.28
N TYR A 75 -10.84 -3.61 -3.84
CA TYR A 75 -10.35 -2.27 -4.11
C TYR A 75 -9.86 -2.18 -5.54
N ILE A 76 -10.10 -1.05 -6.20
CA ILE A 76 -9.48 -0.79 -7.51
C ILE A 76 -7.96 -0.67 -7.38
N ARG A 77 -7.23 -1.33 -8.29
CA ARG A 77 -5.77 -1.22 -8.46
C ARG A 77 -5.01 -1.35 -7.13
N MET A 78 -5.27 -2.43 -6.37
CA MET A 78 -4.83 -2.60 -4.97
C MET A 78 -3.39 -2.15 -4.68
N ASN A 79 -2.41 -2.64 -5.44
CA ASN A 79 -1.00 -2.32 -5.23
C ASN A 79 -0.64 -0.83 -5.41
N ASN A 80 -1.50 -0.07 -6.08
CA ASN A 80 -1.29 1.32 -6.45
C ASN A 80 -2.32 2.27 -5.81
N ASN A 81 -3.00 1.81 -4.76
CA ASN A 81 -4.07 2.54 -4.10
C ASN A 81 -3.79 2.61 -2.59
N ALA A 82 -3.54 3.81 -2.08
CA ALA A 82 -3.21 4.03 -0.66
C ALA A 82 -4.29 3.55 0.32
N ALA A 83 -5.55 3.38 -0.12
CA ALA A 83 -6.65 2.94 0.73
C ALA A 83 -6.61 1.44 1.08
N THR A 84 -5.85 0.63 0.35
CA THR A 84 -5.80 -0.84 0.52
C THR A 84 -4.82 -1.30 1.59
N TYR A 85 -4.02 -0.37 2.10
CA TYR A 85 -2.90 -0.63 2.96
C TYR A 85 -3.26 -0.43 4.44
N PHE A 86 -2.82 -1.39 5.25
CA PHE A 86 -3.05 -1.48 6.68
C PHE A 86 -1.75 -1.82 7.38
N ILE A 87 -1.63 -1.42 8.65
CA ILE A 87 -0.48 -1.76 9.49
C ILE A 87 -0.48 -3.28 9.68
N VAL A 88 0.69 -3.91 9.60
CA VAL A 88 0.85 -5.32 9.95
C VAL A 88 0.99 -5.41 11.46
N GLU A 89 0.21 -6.28 12.09
CA GLU A 89 0.17 -6.56 13.54
C GLU A 89 0.48 -8.03 13.83
#